data_AF-A0A2A2JIV9-F1
#
_entry.id   AF-A0A2A2JIV9-F1
#
_cell.length_a   1.000
_cell.length_b   1.000
_cell.length_c   1.000
_cell.angle_alpha   90.00
_cell.angle_beta   90.00
_cell.angle_gamma   90.00
#
_symmetry.space_group_name_H-M   'P 1'
#
loop_
_entity.id
_entity.type
_entity.pdbx_description
1 polymer ?
#
loop_
_entity_poly.entity_id
_entity_poly.type
_entity_poly.pdbx_seq_one_letter_code
_entity_poly.pdbx_strand_id
1 'polypeptide(L)'
;MSPYLRLFYNKWKHLLLIVAITYLCILYLPIFGAQQPLEVTDQSHHLLSAHQQNIQLTGRPEVVVKKSLEEYHGPIIPPSKLTNNQENEKPPESLNDGKFVFKMDPKGGGEPFYIEDIMTSMNTTLKERLTCKNQQNVKPKILLTWNAGHGMENLGGCRDWNCMVVNDKSKLNEADAVMIAFDDPSFKRRDSEQYTIYFSQESPMNAGWHMSQRRDFFNLSLGFRHDTAAASPYGYTVKLAPQSRKSPPLYDSLLVDKKTKGAAWFVSHCGTNSKRENIVAKLQEYFPVDIYGGCRKLKCPRNTPCEDALDTDYHFYIAFENSICKDYITEKLWNQGYRREIIPVVLKRSIVEPFVPPKSFIAVDDFSSIPELANYLKYLMSNKTAYGEFFNWRSDYRVVFLNGANHDALERPWGFCQVCRLMWESPRQRHIIEDFDQWWGRSCEHDGELARKILTGTVENKPALEVNNPNLRDRINNFNKNNP
;
A
#
# COMPACT_ATOMS: atom_id res chain seq x y z
N MET A 1 -72.29 -6.23 -8.83
CA MET A 1 -71.03 -5.56 -8.47
C MET A 1 -69.90 -6.23 -9.25
N SER A 2 -69.12 -5.46 -10.02
CA SER A 2 -67.97 -5.96 -10.78
C SER A 2 -66.99 -6.71 -9.84
N PRO A 3 -66.28 -7.77 -10.31
CA PRO A 3 -65.24 -8.46 -9.54
C PRO A 3 -64.14 -7.51 -9.00
N TYR A 4 -64.00 -6.31 -9.57
CA TYR A 4 -63.12 -5.25 -9.07
C TYR A 4 -63.62 -4.59 -7.76
N LEU A 5 -64.93 -4.57 -7.48
CA LEU A 5 -65.50 -3.96 -6.26
C LEU A 5 -65.42 -4.87 -5.02
N ARG A 6 -65.36 -6.21 -5.19
CA ARG A 6 -65.16 -7.16 -4.08
C ARG A 6 -63.73 -7.16 -3.54
N LEU A 7 -62.74 -7.00 -4.41
CA LEU A 7 -61.33 -6.86 -4.04
C LEU A 7 -61.03 -5.51 -3.36
N PHE A 8 -61.71 -4.45 -3.78
CA PHE A 8 -61.60 -3.13 -3.13
C PHE A 8 -62.20 -3.14 -1.72
N TYR A 9 -63.38 -3.74 -1.53
CA TYR A 9 -64.05 -3.79 -0.23
C TYR A 9 -63.28 -4.61 0.84
N ASN A 10 -62.64 -5.72 0.44
CA ASN A 10 -61.85 -6.54 1.36
C ASN A 10 -60.51 -5.90 1.75
N LYS A 11 -59.87 -5.11 0.87
CA LYS A 11 -58.64 -4.36 1.21
C LYS A 11 -58.88 -3.24 2.23
N TRP A 12 -60.04 -2.57 2.17
CA TRP A 12 -60.38 -1.49 3.12
C TRP A 12 -60.78 -2.01 4.51
N LYS A 13 -61.38 -3.21 4.62
CA LYS A 13 -61.68 -3.84 5.91
C LYS A 13 -60.42 -4.15 6.74
N HIS A 14 -59.34 -4.58 6.09
CA HIS A 14 -58.06 -4.84 6.76
C HIS A 14 -57.31 -3.55 7.13
N LEU A 15 -57.42 -2.49 6.31
CA LEU A 15 -56.82 -1.19 6.61
C LEU A 15 -57.47 -0.53 7.83
N LEU A 16 -58.80 -0.60 7.97
CA LEU A 16 -59.54 -0.08 9.13
C LEU A 16 -59.24 -0.87 10.43
N LEU A 17 -59.02 -2.19 10.32
CA LEU A 17 -58.65 -3.02 11.48
C LEU A 17 -57.22 -2.73 11.96
N ILE A 18 -56.28 -2.51 11.05
CA ILE A 18 -54.89 -2.16 11.38
C ILE A 18 -54.82 -0.77 12.02
N VAL A 19 -55.53 0.22 11.47
CA VAL A 19 -55.59 1.58 12.04
C VAL A 19 -56.18 1.57 13.45
N ALA A 20 -57.24 0.79 13.70
CA ALA A 20 -57.85 0.64 15.03
C ALA A 20 -56.90 -0.02 16.06
N ILE A 21 -56.10 -1.01 15.65
CA ILE A 21 -55.12 -1.69 16.53
C ILE A 21 -53.94 -0.76 16.86
N THR A 22 -53.43 0.00 15.89
CA THR A 22 -52.39 1.02 16.15
C THR A 22 -52.87 2.14 17.08
N TYR A 23 -54.13 2.56 16.98
CA TYR A 23 -54.69 3.59 17.86
C TYR A 23 -54.88 3.09 19.31
N LEU A 24 -55.23 1.80 19.48
CA LEU A 24 -55.32 1.14 20.79
C LEU A 24 -53.95 0.93 21.46
N CYS A 25 -52.88 0.66 20.69
CA CYS A 25 -51.53 0.52 21.25
C CYS A 25 -50.88 1.85 21.69
N ILE A 26 -51.26 2.97 21.06
CA ILE A 26 -50.74 4.31 21.42
C ILE A 26 -51.42 4.84 22.71
N LEU A 27 -52.64 4.39 23.02
CA LEU A 27 -53.39 4.81 24.21
C LEU A 27 -53.02 4.05 25.51
N TYR A 28 -52.17 3.02 25.47
CA TYR A 28 -51.93 2.12 26.61
C TYR A 28 -50.44 1.88 26.98
N LEU A 29 -49.52 2.80 26.69
CA LEU A 29 -48.16 2.75 27.26
C LEU A 29 -48.02 3.77 28.41
N PRO A 30 -47.84 3.31 29.67
CA PRO A 30 -47.72 4.19 30.82
C PRO A 30 -46.35 4.86 30.90
N ILE A 31 -46.41 6.14 31.28
CA ILE A 31 -45.31 7.02 31.68
C ILE A 31 -44.73 6.51 33.00
N PHE A 32 -43.42 6.24 33.07
CA PHE A 32 -42.65 6.37 34.30
C PHE A 32 -41.22 6.79 33.99
N GLY A 33 -40.83 7.95 34.55
CA GLY A 33 -39.46 8.42 34.63
C GLY A 33 -38.97 8.47 36.07
N ALA A 34 -37.64 8.59 36.17
CA ALA A 34 -36.82 8.98 37.33
C ALA A 34 -36.52 7.93 38.42
N GLN A 35 -35.26 7.48 38.52
CA GLN A 35 -34.24 7.94 39.50
C GLN A 35 -32.96 7.06 39.44
N GLN A 36 -31.85 7.63 39.95
CA GLN A 36 -30.43 7.28 39.76
C GLN A 36 -29.93 6.07 40.63
N PRO A 37 -28.61 5.92 40.87
CA PRO A 37 -27.70 4.96 40.26
C PRO A 37 -27.36 3.78 41.18
N LEU A 38 -27.04 2.61 40.62
CA LEU A 38 -26.50 1.49 41.40
C LEU A 38 -25.15 1.04 40.85
N GLU A 39 -24.24 0.85 41.80
CA GLU A 39 -22.85 0.44 41.71
C GLU A 39 -22.68 -0.84 40.90
N VAL A 40 -21.65 -0.88 40.04
CA VAL A 40 -21.19 -2.11 39.39
C VAL A 40 -19.88 -2.53 40.04
N THR A 41 -19.95 -3.57 40.84
CA THR A 41 -18.81 -4.39 41.24
C THR A 41 -18.55 -5.51 40.23
N ASP A 42 -17.27 -5.83 40.15
CA ASP A 42 -16.54 -6.72 39.26
C ASP A 42 -16.99 -8.20 39.24
N GLN A 43 -16.52 -8.89 38.19
CA GLN A 43 -16.34 -10.35 38.01
C GLN A 43 -17.34 -11.14 37.15
N SER A 44 -16.80 -11.63 36.02
CA SER A 44 -16.68 -13.06 35.65
C SER A 44 -17.10 -13.45 34.21
N HIS A 45 -16.04 -13.73 33.44
CA HIS A 45 -15.82 -14.67 32.33
C HIS A 45 -16.92 -15.61 31.80
N HIS A 46 -16.91 -15.71 30.46
CA HIS A 46 -17.11 -16.88 29.58
C HIS A 46 -18.48 -17.57 29.48
N LEU A 47 -19.04 -17.56 28.25
CA LEU A 47 -19.38 -18.73 27.39
C LEU A 47 -20.20 -18.21 26.18
N LEU A 48 -19.60 -18.14 24.98
CA LEU A 48 -19.73 -19.10 23.86
C LEU A 48 -21.10 -19.10 23.12
N SER A 49 -21.05 -18.43 21.95
CA SER A 49 -21.45 -18.91 20.60
C SER A 49 -22.91 -19.21 20.19
N ALA A 50 -23.19 -18.75 18.96
CA ALA A 50 -24.20 -19.17 17.97
C ALA A 50 -25.66 -18.78 18.30
N HIS A 51 -26.52 -18.36 17.37
CA HIS A 51 -26.64 -18.71 15.96
C HIS A 51 -27.49 -17.65 15.19
N GLN A 52 -27.07 -17.34 13.96
CA GLN A 52 -27.87 -17.04 12.74
C GLN A 52 -29.04 -16.02 12.80
N GLN A 53 -28.92 -14.88 12.10
CA GLN A 53 -29.27 -14.63 10.68
C GLN A 53 -30.75 -14.28 10.40
N ASN A 54 -30.88 -13.20 9.60
CA ASN A 54 -31.99 -12.74 8.76
C ASN A 54 -33.14 -11.93 9.38
N ILE A 55 -33.19 -10.63 9.03
CA ILE A 55 -34.33 -9.97 8.34
C ILE A 55 -33.79 -8.75 7.54
N GLN A 56 -34.24 -8.63 6.29
CA GLN A 56 -33.99 -7.52 5.37
C GLN A 56 -34.89 -6.31 5.65
N LEU A 57 -34.25 -5.14 5.70
CA LEU A 57 -34.54 -3.87 4.98
C LEU A 57 -35.96 -3.26 5.02
N THR A 58 -36.08 -2.11 5.71
CA THR A 58 -36.61 -0.86 5.13
C THR A 58 -35.95 0.36 5.81
N GLY A 59 -35.46 1.34 5.03
CA GLY A 59 -34.93 2.64 5.51
C GLY A 59 -33.72 3.16 4.72
N ARG A 60 -33.83 4.36 4.12
CA ARG A 60 -32.83 5.05 3.27
C ARG A 60 -31.63 5.63 4.05
N PRO A 61 -30.54 6.03 3.37
CA PRO A 61 -29.19 5.89 3.91
C PRO A 61 -28.69 7.16 4.60
N GLU A 62 -28.44 7.05 5.89
CA GLU A 62 -27.48 7.90 6.59
C GLU A 62 -26.35 6.99 7.09
N VAL A 63 -25.12 7.37 6.74
CA VAL A 63 -23.84 6.90 7.31
C VAL A 63 -23.48 5.43 7.04
N VAL A 64 -22.87 5.18 5.87
CA VAL A 64 -21.95 4.04 5.67
C VAL A 64 -20.61 4.57 5.18
N VAL A 65 -19.79 5.08 6.11
CA VAL A 65 -18.32 5.07 6.03
C VAL A 65 -17.78 4.89 7.44
N LYS A 66 -17.99 3.71 8.00
CA LYS A 66 -17.25 3.21 9.18
C LYS A 66 -17.13 1.69 9.03
N LYS A 67 -16.27 1.25 8.13
CA LYS A 67 -15.73 -0.12 8.15
C LYS A 67 -14.41 -0.22 7.39
N SER A 68 -13.40 0.46 7.91
CA SER A 68 -11.99 0.19 7.62
C SER A 68 -11.11 1.03 8.55
N LEU A 69 -11.16 0.81 9.87
CA LEU A 69 -10.15 1.36 10.81
C LEU A 69 -10.27 0.84 12.27
N GLU A 70 -11.06 -0.19 12.56
CA GLU A 70 -11.09 -0.81 13.90
C GLU A 70 -10.75 -2.30 13.78
N GLU A 71 -9.46 -2.61 13.83
CA GLU A 71 -8.91 -3.93 14.21
C GLU A 71 -7.37 -3.79 14.37
N TYR A 72 -6.94 -3.03 15.38
CA TYR A 72 -5.54 -2.97 15.81
C TYR A 72 -5.48 -2.75 17.33
N HIS A 73 -5.84 -3.76 18.10
CA HIS A 73 -5.52 -3.82 19.54
C HIS A 73 -5.09 -5.25 19.90
N GLY A 74 -3.80 -5.53 19.74
CA GLY A 74 -3.11 -6.56 20.51
C GLY A 74 -2.78 -6.03 21.92
N PRO A 75 -2.46 -6.91 22.90
CA PRO A 75 -2.47 -6.57 24.32
C PRO A 75 -1.44 -5.49 24.69
N ILE A 76 -1.91 -4.53 25.48
CA ILE A 76 -1.16 -3.41 26.04
C ILE A 76 -0.19 -3.95 27.09
N ILE A 77 1.11 -3.93 26.79
CA ILE A 77 2.18 -4.15 27.77
C ILE A 77 2.30 -2.84 28.59
N PRO A 78 2.28 -2.88 29.93
CA PRO A 78 2.40 -1.68 30.75
C PRO A 78 3.78 -1.03 30.56
N PRO A 79 3.88 0.32 30.63
CA PRO A 79 5.12 1.03 30.36
C PRO A 79 6.14 0.71 31.46
N SER A 80 7.14 -0.09 31.12
CA SER A 80 8.38 -0.15 31.90
C SER A 80 9.14 1.16 31.74
N LYS A 81 9.61 1.70 32.86
CA LYS A 81 10.38 2.95 32.94
C LYS A 81 11.59 2.89 32.02
N LEU A 82 11.52 3.53 30.85
CA LEU A 82 12.66 3.77 29.98
C LEU A 82 13.53 4.84 30.62
N THR A 83 14.61 4.40 31.24
CA THR A 83 15.74 5.24 31.65
C THR A 83 16.35 5.91 30.42
N ASN A 84 16.53 7.23 30.48
CA ASN A 84 17.28 8.03 29.52
C ASN A 84 18.69 7.47 29.33
N ASN A 85 18.89 6.67 28.29
CA ASN A 85 20.20 6.51 27.67
C ASN A 85 20.14 7.21 26.32
N GLN A 86 20.54 8.49 26.32
CA GLN A 86 20.96 9.17 25.12
C GLN A 86 22.27 8.51 24.65
N GLU A 87 22.16 7.44 23.87
CA GLU A 87 23.27 7.04 23.01
C GLU A 87 23.38 8.09 21.91
N ASN A 88 24.51 8.80 21.92
CA ASN A 88 24.90 9.75 20.89
C ASN A 88 24.95 9.02 19.54
N GLU A 89 23.90 9.13 18.73
CA GLU A 89 23.94 8.76 17.32
C GLU A 89 25.00 9.60 16.62
N LYS A 90 26.18 9.00 16.41
CA LYS A 90 27.31 9.58 15.69
C LYS A 90 26.85 9.98 14.28
N PRO A 91 27.21 11.17 13.76
CA PRO A 91 26.87 11.59 12.40
C PRO A 91 27.50 10.65 11.35
N PRO A 92 26.94 10.59 10.12
CA PRO A 92 27.29 9.58 9.12
C PRO A 92 28.79 9.58 8.80
N GLU A 93 29.43 8.44 9.05
CA GLU A 93 30.86 8.22 8.77
C GLU A 93 31.08 8.13 7.26
N SER A 94 31.72 9.17 6.70
CA SER A 94 32.22 9.19 5.33
C SER A 94 33.57 8.48 5.26
N LEU A 95 33.64 7.18 4.97
CA LEU A 95 34.94 6.50 4.76
C LEU A 95 34.87 5.33 3.76
N ASN A 96 35.13 5.64 2.48
CA ASN A 96 36.26 5.22 1.64
C ASN A 96 35.97 5.73 0.21
N ASP A 97 36.95 6.34 -0.45
CA ASP A 97 36.89 6.96 -1.80
C ASP A 97 36.06 8.25 -1.96
N GLY A 98 35.69 8.93 -0.85
CA GLY A 98 35.01 10.24 -0.91
C GLY A 98 33.51 10.20 -1.26
N LYS A 99 32.92 9.01 -1.37
CA LYS A 99 31.48 8.83 -1.60
C LYS A 99 30.69 8.89 -0.29
N PHE A 100 29.55 9.59 -0.29
CA PHE A 100 28.65 9.65 0.86
C PHE A 100 27.98 8.29 1.09
N VAL A 101 28.10 7.76 2.31
CA VAL A 101 27.47 6.52 2.74
C VAL A 101 26.68 6.79 4.01
N PHE A 102 25.55 6.11 4.18
CA PHE A 102 24.71 6.24 5.38
C PHE A 102 24.44 4.89 6.01
N LYS A 103 24.59 4.79 7.34
CA LYS A 103 24.25 3.61 8.13
C LYS A 103 22.75 3.64 8.44
N MET A 104 22.03 2.61 8.00
CA MET A 104 20.64 2.37 8.35
C MET A 104 20.57 1.36 9.51
N ASP A 105 19.81 1.72 10.55
CA ASP A 105 19.65 0.92 11.77
C ASP A 105 18.14 0.63 12.02
N PRO A 106 17.64 -0.55 11.59
CA PRO A 106 16.23 -0.92 11.73
C PRO A 106 15.82 -1.11 13.20
N LYS A 107 14.72 -0.48 13.63
CA LYS A 107 14.11 -0.78 14.93
C LYS A 107 13.31 -2.08 14.83
N GLY A 108 13.62 -3.05 15.69
CA GLY A 108 12.86 -4.31 15.78
C GLY A 108 13.57 -5.56 15.23
N GLY A 109 14.88 -5.48 14.99
CA GLY A 109 15.71 -6.64 14.64
C GLY A 109 16.13 -6.67 13.18
N GLY A 110 17.38 -7.06 12.95
CA GLY A 110 18.04 -7.09 11.65
C GLY A 110 19.39 -6.37 11.68
N GLU A 111 20.36 -6.90 10.95
CA GLU A 111 21.70 -6.34 10.90
C GLU A 111 21.69 -4.92 10.28
N PRO A 112 22.35 -3.94 10.93
CA PRO A 112 22.60 -2.63 10.34
C PRO A 112 23.32 -2.76 9.00
N PHE A 113 23.06 -1.82 8.10
CA PHE A 113 23.61 -1.84 6.74
C PHE A 113 23.93 -0.45 6.25
N TYR A 114 24.87 -0.36 5.33
CA TYR A 114 25.35 0.87 4.74
C TYR A 114 24.85 0.98 3.31
N ILE A 115 24.31 2.16 2.98
CA ILE A 115 23.78 2.45 1.65
C ILE A 115 24.60 3.56 0.99
N GLU A 116 24.80 3.43 -0.32
CA GLU A 116 25.52 4.41 -1.14
C GLU A 116 24.62 5.09 -2.19
N ASP A 117 23.41 4.58 -2.39
CA ASP A 117 22.42 5.16 -3.30
C ASP A 117 20.99 4.69 -2.97
N ILE A 118 19.99 5.42 -3.47
CA ILE A 118 18.56 5.06 -3.42
C ILE A 118 18.03 5.07 -4.85
N MET A 119 17.36 3.99 -5.25
CA MET A 119 16.67 3.97 -6.54
C MET A 119 15.42 4.85 -6.47
N THR A 120 15.43 5.94 -7.22
CA THR A 120 14.35 6.92 -7.28
C THR A 120 14.39 7.66 -8.60
N SER A 121 13.24 8.16 -9.05
CA SER A 121 13.12 9.04 -10.22
C SER A 121 13.44 10.51 -9.91
N MET A 122 13.74 10.84 -8.65
CA MET A 122 13.99 12.20 -8.19
C MET A 122 15.47 12.55 -8.18
N ASN A 123 15.81 13.79 -8.56
CA ASN A 123 17.18 14.29 -8.59
C ASN A 123 17.78 14.63 -7.21
N THR A 124 17.03 14.46 -6.11
CA THR A 124 17.52 14.71 -4.75
C THR A 124 18.55 13.66 -4.36
N THR A 125 19.77 14.12 -4.04
CA THR A 125 20.89 13.25 -3.68
C THR A 125 20.62 12.49 -2.37
N LEU A 126 21.34 11.37 -2.18
CA LEU A 126 21.30 10.60 -0.95
C LEU A 126 21.59 11.45 0.30
N LYS A 127 22.61 12.32 0.21
CA LYS A 127 23.00 13.21 1.30
C LYS A 127 21.91 14.21 1.65
N GLU A 128 21.29 14.82 0.64
CA GLU A 128 20.16 15.74 0.86
C GLU A 128 18.99 15.02 1.52
N ARG A 129 18.65 13.80 1.10
CA ARG A 129 17.55 13.03 1.72
C ARG A 129 17.79 12.70 3.19
N LEU A 130 19.04 12.49 3.59
CA LEU A 130 19.38 11.94 4.90
C LEU A 130 19.92 12.97 5.90
N THR A 131 20.01 14.24 5.49
CA THR A 131 20.45 15.35 6.34
C THR A 131 19.42 16.48 6.35
N CYS A 132 19.36 17.20 7.46
CA CYS A 132 18.49 18.36 7.63
C CYS A 132 19.29 19.50 8.26
N LYS A 133 19.13 20.72 7.73
CA LYS A 133 19.75 21.94 8.27
C LYS A 133 18.84 22.59 9.31
N ASN A 134 18.34 21.80 10.25
CA ASN A 134 17.44 22.30 11.28
C ASN A 134 18.17 23.16 12.33
N GLN A 135 17.40 23.91 13.11
CA GLN A 135 17.92 24.71 14.22
C GLN A 135 17.28 24.24 15.53
N GLN A 136 18.07 23.76 16.48
CA GLN A 136 17.54 23.18 17.74
C GLN A 136 17.00 24.23 18.73
N ASN A 137 17.51 25.46 18.68
CA ASN A 137 17.19 26.52 19.65
C ASN A 137 16.08 27.47 19.18
N VAL A 138 15.30 27.09 18.18
CA VAL A 138 14.16 27.86 17.68
C VAL A 138 12.90 26.99 17.70
N LYS A 139 11.73 27.62 17.53
CA LYS A 139 10.46 26.90 17.52
C LYS A 139 10.47 25.79 16.45
N PRO A 140 9.92 24.59 16.77
CA PRO A 140 9.85 23.50 15.81
C PRO A 140 9.01 23.90 14.60
N LYS A 141 9.34 23.32 13.44
CA LYS A 141 8.51 23.44 12.24
C LYS A 141 7.23 22.62 12.39
N ILE A 142 6.09 23.21 12.04
CA ILE A 142 4.77 22.62 12.34
C ILE A 142 4.14 22.05 11.06
N LEU A 143 3.90 20.74 11.05
CA LEU A 143 3.02 20.05 10.11
C LEU A 143 1.64 19.87 10.74
N LEU A 144 0.63 20.57 10.22
CA LEU A 144 -0.77 20.39 10.61
C LEU A 144 -1.43 19.29 9.78
N THR A 145 -1.92 18.26 10.44
CA THR A 145 -2.72 17.18 9.84
C THR A 145 -4.19 17.57 9.87
N TRP A 146 -4.67 18.22 8.80
CA TRP A 146 -6.01 18.81 8.78
C TRP A 146 -7.13 17.78 8.91
N ASN A 147 -7.03 16.68 8.16
CA ASN A 147 -7.98 15.57 8.17
C ASN A 147 -7.36 14.23 7.74
N ALA A 148 -6.03 14.10 7.87
CA ALA A 148 -5.29 12.89 7.51
C ALA A 148 -5.06 11.94 8.70
N GLY A 149 -5.10 12.45 9.95
CA GLY A 149 -5.05 11.61 11.16
C GLY A 149 -3.67 11.06 11.51
N HIS A 150 -2.62 11.89 11.46
CA HIS A 150 -1.24 11.50 11.78
C HIS A 150 -0.70 12.25 12.99
N GLY A 151 0.34 11.72 13.63
CA GLY A 151 0.90 12.27 14.86
C GLY A 151 2.42 12.34 14.88
N MET A 152 2.96 12.67 16.06
CA MET A 152 4.40 12.83 16.28
C MET A 152 5.19 11.55 16.02
N GLU A 153 4.57 10.38 16.17
CA GLU A 153 5.14 9.08 15.90
C GLU A 153 5.65 8.96 14.46
N ASN A 154 5.01 9.62 13.49
CA ASN A 154 5.40 9.60 12.08
C ASN A 154 6.76 10.29 11.81
N LEU A 155 7.29 11.07 12.75
CA LEU A 155 8.65 11.64 12.68
C LEU A 155 9.72 10.74 13.31
N GLY A 156 9.41 9.47 13.58
CA GLY A 156 10.28 8.59 14.35
C GLY A 156 11.67 8.32 13.74
N GLY A 157 11.83 8.44 12.41
CA GLY A 157 13.12 8.37 11.70
C GLY A 157 13.96 9.66 11.69
N CYS A 158 13.40 10.75 12.19
CA CYS A 158 13.99 12.09 12.14
C CYS A 158 13.57 12.94 13.35
N ARG A 159 13.49 12.32 14.54
CA ARG A 159 13.15 13.03 15.78
C ARG A 159 14.14 14.16 16.08
N ASP A 160 15.37 14.01 15.59
CA ASP A 160 16.44 14.99 15.65
C ASP A 160 16.20 16.25 14.79
N TRP A 161 15.22 16.26 13.88
CA TRP A 161 15.01 17.35 12.91
C TRP A 161 14.12 18.50 13.39
N ASN A 162 13.83 18.61 14.69
CA ASN A 162 13.08 19.70 15.32
C ASN A 162 11.78 20.09 14.56
N CYS A 163 10.95 19.09 14.27
CA CYS A 163 9.62 19.29 13.68
C CYS A 163 8.54 18.72 14.60
N MET A 164 7.31 19.17 14.42
CA MET A 164 6.14 18.64 15.10
C MET A 164 4.98 18.36 14.14
N VAL A 165 4.20 17.33 14.45
CA VAL A 165 2.95 16.97 13.76
C VAL A 165 1.80 17.20 14.73
N VAL A 166 0.82 18.00 14.32
CA VAL A 166 -0.32 18.39 15.17
C VAL A 166 -1.64 18.21 14.45
N ASN A 167 -2.69 17.80 15.18
CA ASN A 167 -4.06 17.68 14.66
C ASN A 167 -4.95 18.89 15.04
N ASP A 168 -4.42 19.86 15.80
CA ASP A 168 -5.18 21.03 16.25
C ASP A 168 -5.34 22.05 15.11
N LYS A 169 -6.54 22.09 14.51
CA LYS A 169 -6.89 23.01 13.41
C LYS A 169 -6.71 24.49 13.77
N SER A 170 -6.68 24.86 15.06
CA SER A 170 -6.41 26.24 15.48
C SER A 170 -4.99 26.70 15.10
N LYS A 171 -4.06 25.76 14.90
CA LYS A 171 -2.67 26.01 14.50
C LYS A 171 -2.47 26.31 13.02
N LEU A 172 -3.53 26.43 12.22
CA LEU A 172 -3.44 26.69 10.79
C LEU A 172 -2.55 27.89 10.42
N ASN A 173 -2.60 28.97 11.19
CA ASN A 173 -1.81 30.18 10.93
C ASN A 173 -0.35 30.07 11.39
N GLU A 174 -0.05 29.12 12.29
CA GLU A 174 1.32 28.86 12.78
C GLU A 174 2.00 27.73 11.97
N ALA A 175 1.23 26.96 11.21
CA ALA A 175 1.71 25.78 10.50
C ALA A 175 2.62 26.15 9.32
N ASP A 176 3.78 25.52 9.22
CA ASP A 176 4.65 25.63 8.05
C ASP A 176 4.12 24.78 6.88
N ALA A 177 3.45 23.67 7.19
CA ALA A 177 2.79 22.82 6.20
C ALA A 177 1.44 22.31 6.71
N VAL A 178 0.51 22.07 5.79
CA VAL A 178 -0.81 21.50 6.09
C VAL A 178 -1.05 20.31 5.18
N MET A 179 -1.41 19.18 5.77
CA MET A 179 -1.70 17.94 5.07
C MET A 179 -3.19 17.63 5.06
N ILE A 180 -3.71 17.28 3.88
CA ILE A 180 -5.12 17.09 3.59
C ILE A 180 -5.30 15.77 2.84
N ALA A 181 -6.17 14.91 3.37
CA ALA A 181 -6.56 13.65 2.74
C ALA A 181 -7.92 13.74 2.05
N PHE A 182 -8.84 14.54 2.62
CA PHE A 182 -10.23 14.66 2.17
C PHE A 182 -10.68 16.12 1.95
N ASP A 183 -11.79 16.32 1.23
CA ASP A 183 -12.18 17.64 0.73
C ASP A 183 -12.94 18.26 1.85
N ASP A 184 -12.45 19.40 2.26
CA ASP A 184 -13.02 20.13 3.37
C ASP A 184 -13.22 21.56 2.87
N PRO A 185 -14.45 21.94 2.51
CA PRO A 185 -14.77 23.29 2.09
C PRO A 185 -14.41 24.35 3.13
N SER A 186 -14.27 23.97 4.42
CA SER A 186 -13.83 24.88 5.47
C SER A 186 -12.33 25.20 5.39
N PHE A 187 -11.52 24.35 4.75
CA PHE A 187 -10.10 24.61 4.55
C PHE A 187 -9.87 25.65 3.44
N LYS A 188 -9.30 26.78 3.86
CA LYS A 188 -8.85 27.85 2.97
C LYS A 188 -7.35 28.04 3.15
N ARG A 189 -6.59 27.87 2.07
CA ARG A 189 -5.15 28.19 2.06
C ARG A 189 -4.98 29.65 2.45
N ARG A 190 -4.21 29.91 3.51
CA ARG A 190 -4.04 31.25 4.10
C ARG A 190 -2.75 31.93 3.65
N ASP A 191 -1.68 31.14 3.53
CA ASP A 191 -0.35 31.62 3.17
C ASP A 191 0.13 30.92 1.89
N SER A 192 0.66 31.69 0.95
CA SER A 192 1.29 31.16 -0.26
C SER A 192 2.58 30.42 0.03
N GLU A 193 3.28 30.76 1.13
CA GLU A 193 4.52 30.15 1.57
C GLU A 193 4.31 28.88 2.42
N GLN A 194 3.07 28.60 2.86
CA GLN A 194 2.71 27.34 3.54
C GLN A 194 2.57 26.20 2.52
N TYR A 195 3.24 25.07 2.75
CA TYR A 195 3.04 23.89 1.89
C TYR A 195 1.65 23.31 2.15
N THR A 196 0.83 23.23 1.10
CA THR A 196 -0.42 22.46 1.10
C THR A 196 -0.15 21.09 0.49
N ILE A 197 -0.30 20.03 1.27
CA ILE A 197 0.12 18.67 0.94
C ILE A 197 -1.10 17.76 0.78
N TYR A 198 -1.22 17.11 -0.37
CA TYR A 198 -2.21 16.04 -0.55
C TYR A 198 -1.70 14.72 0.03
N PHE A 199 -2.51 14.04 0.83
CA PHE A 199 -2.19 12.72 1.36
C PHE A 199 -3.12 11.65 0.79
N SER A 200 -2.53 10.60 0.20
CA SER A 200 -3.24 9.36 -0.11
C SER A 200 -2.24 8.23 -0.26
N GLN A 201 -2.57 7.07 0.31
CA GLN A 201 -1.91 5.81 -0.02
C GLN A 201 -2.73 4.94 -0.98
N GLU A 202 -3.98 5.32 -1.31
CA GLU A 202 -4.74 4.64 -2.35
C GLU A 202 -4.56 5.29 -3.72
N SER A 203 -4.71 4.47 -4.76
CA SER A 203 -4.76 4.89 -6.15
C SER A 203 -5.92 5.86 -6.44
N PRO A 204 -5.81 6.72 -7.46
CA PRO A 204 -6.90 7.60 -7.89
C PRO A 204 -8.24 6.88 -8.12
N MET A 205 -8.21 5.64 -8.60
CA MET A 205 -9.41 4.83 -8.86
C MET A 205 -10.13 4.36 -7.59
N ASN A 206 -9.49 4.41 -6.42
CA ASN A 206 -10.02 3.87 -5.17
C ASN A 206 -10.01 4.87 -4.01
N ALA A 207 -9.31 6.00 -4.15
CA ALA A 207 -9.25 7.05 -3.12
C ALA A 207 -10.60 7.76 -2.90
N GLY A 208 -11.60 7.53 -3.76
CA GLY A 208 -12.93 8.17 -3.66
C GLY A 208 -12.88 9.70 -3.85
N TRP A 209 -11.79 10.20 -4.44
CA TRP A 209 -11.48 11.61 -4.54
C TRP A 209 -11.96 12.20 -5.86
N HIS A 210 -12.91 13.14 -5.79
CA HIS A 210 -13.36 13.94 -6.93
C HIS A 210 -13.14 15.43 -6.67
N MET A 211 -11.90 15.88 -6.79
CA MET A 211 -11.57 17.31 -6.69
C MET A 211 -11.98 18.05 -7.94
N SER A 212 -13.24 18.44 -8.01
CA SER A 212 -13.78 19.06 -9.23
C SER A 212 -13.26 20.47 -9.52
N GLN A 213 -12.56 21.20 -8.62
CA GLN A 213 -12.41 22.66 -8.81
C GLN A 213 -11.15 23.36 -8.29
N ARG A 214 -10.06 22.68 -7.89
CA ARG A 214 -8.84 23.41 -7.46
C ARG A 214 -7.60 23.02 -8.28
N ARG A 215 -7.51 23.59 -9.48
CA ARG A 215 -6.25 23.56 -10.27
C ARG A 215 -5.13 24.19 -9.44
N ASP A 216 -3.95 23.58 -9.48
CA ASP A 216 -2.70 24.08 -8.88
C ASP A 216 -2.79 24.39 -7.37
N PHE A 217 -3.62 23.63 -6.65
CA PHE A 217 -3.89 23.86 -5.23
C PHE A 217 -2.79 23.34 -4.30
N PHE A 218 -2.29 22.14 -4.59
CA PHE A 218 -1.30 21.45 -3.79
C PHE A 218 0.11 21.84 -4.22
N ASN A 219 0.97 22.07 -3.23
CA ASN A 219 2.39 22.27 -3.45
C ASN A 219 3.13 20.93 -3.53
N LEU A 220 2.68 19.95 -2.74
CA LEU A 220 3.31 18.66 -2.57
C LEU A 220 2.24 17.57 -2.43
N SER A 221 2.67 16.33 -2.55
CA SER A 221 1.91 15.17 -2.10
C SER A 221 2.77 14.30 -1.18
N LEU A 222 2.12 13.70 -0.18
CA LEU A 222 2.66 12.66 0.69
C LEU A 222 1.91 11.36 0.39
N GLY A 223 2.50 10.51 -0.44
CA GLY A 223 1.88 9.27 -0.91
C GLY A 223 2.84 8.52 -1.82
N PHE A 224 2.36 7.51 -2.54
CA PHE A 224 3.23 6.63 -3.33
C PHE A 224 3.91 7.28 -4.55
N ARG A 225 3.49 8.48 -4.96
CA ARG A 225 4.06 9.14 -6.15
C ARG A 225 5.51 9.55 -5.91
N HIS A 226 6.37 9.25 -6.88
CA HIS A 226 7.79 9.56 -6.76
C HIS A 226 8.14 10.93 -7.33
N ASP A 227 7.30 11.52 -8.19
CA ASP A 227 7.48 12.86 -8.77
C ASP A 227 7.03 14.01 -7.83
N THR A 228 7.24 13.84 -6.52
CA THR A 228 7.02 14.84 -5.46
C THR A 228 8.21 14.83 -4.49
N ALA A 229 8.59 15.99 -3.97
CA ALA A 229 9.71 16.11 -3.03
C ALA A 229 9.45 15.41 -1.68
N ALA A 230 8.18 15.17 -1.35
CA ALA A 230 7.74 14.52 -0.11
C ALA A 230 7.16 13.11 -0.35
N ALA A 231 7.65 12.37 -1.35
CA ALA A 231 7.19 11.01 -1.63
C ALA A 231 7.22 10.09 -0.39
N SER A 232 6.23 9.22 -0.28
CA SER A 232 6.05 8.24 0.80
C SER A 232 5.63 6.87 0.24
N PRO A 233 6.48 6.20 -0.55
CA PRO A 233 6.16 4.92 -1.15
C PRO A 233 5.99 3.81 -0.09
N TYR A 234 5.31 2.73 -0.47
CA TYR A 234 5.17 1.53 0.37
C TYR A 234 6.50 0.83 0.63
N GLY A 235 7.50 1.08 -0.20
CA GLY A 235 8.86 0.58 -0.04
C GLY A 235 9.79 1.25 -1.03
N TYR A 236 11.08 1.00 -0.88
CA TYR A 236 12.10 1.54 -1.77
C TYR A 236 13.32 0.64 -1.82
N THR A 237 14.10 0.80 -2.89
CA THR A 237 15.33 0.04 -3.10
C THR A 237 16.54 0.89 -2.81
N VAL A 238 17.49 0.34 -2.08
CA VAL A 238 18.80 0.94 -1.82
C VAL A 238 19.89 0.16 -2.50
N LYS A 239 20.92 0.86 -2.98
CA LYS A 239 22.18 0.25 -3.37
C LYS A 239 23.10 0.17 -2.14
N LEU A 240 23.59 -1.02 -1.85
CA LEU A 240 24.45 -1.29 -0.72
C LEU A 240 25.86 -0.77 -0.98
N ALA A 241 26.43 -0.13 0.04
CA ALA A 241 27.84 0.19 0.05
C ALA A 241 28.67 -1.11 0.13
N PRO A 242 29.93 -1.14 -0.37
CA PRO A 242 30.73 -2.36 -0.46
C PRO A 242 30.78 -3.18 0.84
N GLN A 243 30.85 -2.53 2.00
CA GLN A 243 30.90 -3.20 3.32
C GLN A 243 29.61 -3.91 3.73
N SER A 244 28.48 -3.66 3.05
CA SER A 244 27.20 -4.33 3.30
C SER A 244 26.78 -5.27 2.18
N ARG A 245 27.55 -5.34 1.10
CA ARG A 245 27.31 -6.32 0.02
C ARG A 245 27.66 -7.71 0.52
N LYS A 246 26.92 -8.70 0.02
CA LYS A 246 27.13 -10.12 0.34
C LYS A 246 27.41 -10.91 -0.93
N SER A 247 28.13 -12.01 -0.81
CA SER A 247 28.41 -12.90 -1.95
C SER A 247 27.21 -13.82 -2.23
N PRO A 248 26.81 -14.02 -3.51
CA PRO A 248 25.82 -15.01 -3.91
C PRO A 248 26.19 -16.46 -3.53
N PRO A 249 25.21 -17.39 -3.43
CA PRO A 249 23.77 -17.16 -3.57
C PRO A 249 23.18 -16.48 -2.32
N LEU A 250 22.24 -15.55 -2.54
CA LEU A 250 21.56 -14.79 -1.47
C LEU A 250 20.08 -15.13 -1.38
N TYR A 251 19.79 -16.41 -1.57
CA TYR A 251 18.50 -17.03 -1.32
C TYR A 251 18.73 -18.35 -0.59
N ASP A 252 17.74 -18.79 0.16
CA ASP A 252 17.78 -20.13 0.76
C ASP A 252 17.59 -21.20 -0.32
N SER A 253 18.71 -21.81 -0.74
CA SER A 253 18.69 -22.86 -1.78
C SER A 253 17.92 -24.10 -1.34
N LEU A 254 17.92 -24.43 -0.05
CA LEU A 254 17.18 -25.59 0.46
C LEU A 254 15.67 -25.36 0.43
N LEU A 255 15.21 -24.13 0.67
CA LEU A 255 13.80 -23.77 0.49
C LEU A 255 13.42 -23.75 -0.98
N VAL A 256 14.21 -23.08 -1.82
CA VAL A 256 13.96 -22.99 -3.25
C VAL A 256 13.92 -24.37 -3.91
N ASP A 257 14.81 -25.28 -3.51
CA ASP A 257 14.87 -26.63 -4.07
C ASP A 257 13.65 -27.51 -3.75
N LYS A 258 12.89 -27.17 -2.71
CA LYS A 258 11.69 -27.91 -2.26
C LYS A 258 10.39 -27.35 -2.82
N LYS A 259 10.41 -26.19 -3.47
CA LYS A 259 9.22 -25.59 -4.08
C LYS A 259 8.67 -26.52 -5.14
N THR A 260 7.35 -26.69 -5.15
CA THR A 260 6.64 -27.58 -6.09
C THR A 260 5.41 -26.92 -6.71
N LYS A 261 4.84 -25.89 -6.06
CA LYS A 261 3.65 -25.19 -6.54
C LYS A 261 4.04 -24.06 -7.48
N GLY A 262 3.14 -23.74 -8.42
CA GLY A 262 3.34 -22.67 -9.40
C GLY A 262 3.28 -21.28 -8.76
N ALA A 263 2.13 -20.62 -8.91
CA ALA A 263 1.93 -19.28 -8.37
C ALA A 263 0.89 -19.25 -7.25
N ALA A 264 1.04 -18.29 -6.34
CA ALA A 264 0.04 -17.93 -5.38
C ALA A 264 -0.43 -16.48 -5.59
N TRP A 265 -1.71 -16.23 -5.33
CA TRP A 265 -2.30 -14.90 -5.39
C TRP A 265 -3.18 -14.63 -4.17
N PHE A 266 -2.75 -13.69 -3.34
CA PHE A 266 -3.45 -13.33 -2.10
C PHE A 266 -4.26 -12.05 -2.36
N VAL A 267 -5.59 -12.19 -2.50
CA VAL A 267 -6.45 -11.13 -3.02
C VAL A 267 -7.87 -11.14 -2.44
N SER A 268 -8.34 -9.96 -2.04
CA SER A 268 -9.71 -9.77 -1.51
C SER A 268 -10.51 -8.65 -2.20
N HIS A 269 -9.87 -7.83 -3.04
CA HIS A 269 -10.56 -6.82 -3.84
C HIS A 269 -10.67 -7.30 -5.30
N CYS A 270 -11.89 -7.57 -5.75
CA CYS A 270 -12.22 -8.11 -7.06
C CYS A 270 -13.02 -7.07 -7.88
N GLY A 271 -13.09 -7.24 -9.21
CA GLY A 271 -13.78 -6.27 -10.08
C GLY A 271 -13.00 -4.96 -10.19
N THR A 272 -11.70 -5.07 -10.46
CA THR A 272 -10.77 -3.96 -10.30
C THR A 272 -10.59 -3.15 -11.57
N ASN A 273 -10.06 -1.92 -11.46
CA ASN A 273 -9.77 -1.08 -12.64
C ASN A 273 -8.78 -1.75 -13.60
N SER A 274 -7.74 -2.38 -13.05
CA SER A 274 -6.75 -3.13 -13.84
C SER A 274 -7.32 -4.36 -14.56
N LYS A 275 -8.50 -4.85 -14.15
CA LYS A 275 -9.06 -6.15 -14.55
C LYS A 275 -8.06 -7.31 -14.37
N ARG A 276 -7.18 -7.21 -13.37
CA ARG A 276 -6.15 -8.21 -13.04
C ARG A 276 -6.73 -9.62 -12.87
N GLU A 277 -7.97 -9.73 -12.41
CA GLU A 277 -8.70 -10.98 -12.28
C GLU A 277 -8.87 -11.72 -13.62
N ASN A 278 -9.05 -11.00 -14.73
CA ASN A 278 -9.21 -11.61 -16.05
C ASN A 278 -7.88 -12.17 -16.57
N ILE A 279 -6.78 -11.46 -16.30
CA ILE A 279 -5.42 -11.94 -16.61
C ILE A 279 -5.12 -13.23 -15.84
N VAL A 280 -5.39 -13.26 -14.53
CA VAL A 280 -5.15 -14.46 -13.71
C VAL A 280 -6.07 -15.60 -14.12
N ALA A 281 -7.35 -15.33 -14.43
CA ALA A 281 -8.27 -16.35 -14.92
C ALA A 281 -7.76 -17.00 -16.21
N LYS A 282 -7.24 -16.21 -17.16
CA LYS A 282 -6.64 -16.74 -18.38
C LYS A 282 -5.34 -17.50 -18.09
N LEU A 283 -4.52 -17.04 -17.15
CA LEU A 283 -3.28 -17.72 -16.76
C LEU A 283 -3.57 -19.10 -16.16
N GLN A 284 -4.64 -19.25 -15.38
CA GLN A 284 -5.05 -20.53 -14.79
C GLN A 284 -5.37 -21.63 -15.81
N GLU A 285 -5.66 -21.27 -17.07
CA GLU A 285 -5.85 -22.25 -18.15
C GLU A 285 -4.54 -22.92 -18.56
N TYR A 286 -3.40 -22.26 -18.35
CA TYR A 286 -2.08 -22.69 -18.83
C TYR A 286 -1.07 -22.96 -17.69
N PHE A 287 -1.31 -22.45 -16.49
CA PHE A 287 -0.39 -22.48 -15.37
C PHE A 287 -1.12 -22.57 -14.02
N PRO A 288 -0.65 -23.39 -13.05
CA PRO A 288 -1.32 -23.51 -11.76
C PRO A 288 -1.15 -22.23 -10.93
N VAL A 289 -2.28 -21.64 -10.55
CA VAL A 289 -2.35 -20.47 -9.65
C VAL A 289 -3.32 -20.75 -8.52
N ASP A 290 -2.84 -20.77 -7.29
CA ASP A 290 -3.66 -20.85 -6.09
C ASP A 290 -4.07 -19.45 -5.63
N ILE A 291 -5.38 -19.23 -5.45
CA ILE A 291 -5.94 -17.92 -5.14
C ILE A 291 -6.54 -17.95 -3.73
N TYR A 292 -5.97 -17.14 -2.83
CA TYR A 292 -6.38 -16.99 -1.44
C TYR A 292 -7.11 -15.67 -1.22
N GLY A 293 -8.13 -15.68 -0.36
CA GLY A 293 -8.78 -14.45 0.13
C GLY A 293 -10.24 -14.31 -0.31
N GLY A 294 -10.69 -13.07 -0.51
CA GLY A 294 -12.07 -12.72 -0.83
C GLY A 294 -12.50 -13.09 -2.26
N CYS A 295 -11.57 -13.18 -3.20
CA CYS A 295 -11.90 -13.46 -4.61
C CYS A 295 -12.00 -14.96 -4.96
N ARG A 296 -11.75 -15.87 -4.01
CA ARG A 296 -11.82 -17.33 -4.24
C ARG A 296 -12.08 -18.10 -2.93
N LYS A 297 -12.06 -19.43 -3.04
CA LYS A 297 -12.37 -20.39 -1.97
C LYS A 297 -11.23 -20.59 -0.97
N LEU A 298 -9.95 -20.55 -1.39
CA LEU A 298 -8.85 -20.78 -0.45
C LEU A 298 -8.78 -19.62 0.56
N LYS A 299 -8.50 -19.97 1.82
CA LYS A 299 -8.42 -19.02 2.93
C LYS A 299 -7.04 -19.07 3.54
N CYS A 300 -6.46 -17.90 3.71
CA CYS A 300 -5.28 -17.68 4.52
C CYS A 300 -5.47 -16.30 5.15
N PRO A 301 -5.89 -16.21 6.43
CA PRO A 301 -6.02 -14.93 7.10
C PRO A 301 -4.67 -14.20 7.13
N ARG A 302 -4.71 -12.87 7.07
CA ARG A 302 -3.49 -12.05 7.06
C ARG A 302 -2.65 -12.29 8.31
N ASN A 303 -1.33 -12.23 8.16
CA ASN A 303 -0.37 -12.36 9.27
C ASN A 303 -0.50 -13.70 10.01
N THR A 304 -0.87 -14.77 9.31
CA THR A 304 -0.89 -16.12 9.86
C THR A 304 0.17 -16.99 9.18
N PRO A 305 0.63 -18.08 9.82
CA PRO A 305 1.70 -18.93 9.27
C PRO A 305 1.40 -19.55 7.90
N CYS A 306 0.15 -19.56 7.43
CA CYS A 306 -0.13 -20.03 6.07
C CYS A 306 0.49 -19.14 4.98
N GLU A 307 0.84 -17.89 5.29
CA GLU A 307 1.60 -17.03 4.37
C GLU A 307 3.03 -17.55 4.13
N ASP A 308 3.60 -18.32 5.06
CA ASP A 308 4.95 -18.88 4.95
C ASP A 308 5.07 -19.89 3.79
N ALA A 309 3.93 -20.42 3.31
CA ALA A 309 3.88 -21.23 2.11
C ALA A 309 4.40 -20.49 0.87
N LEU A 310 4.34 -19.15 0.85
CA LEU A 310 4.97 -18.34 -0.20
C LEU A 310 6.50 -18.55 -0.24
N ASP A 311 7.13 -18.74 0.91
CA ASP A 311 8.56 -19.00 1.01
C ASP A 311 8.92 -20.46 0.75
N THR A 312 8.07 -21.42 1.14
CA THR A 312 8.41 -22.85 1.09
C THR A 312 7.88 -23.59 -0.13
N ASP A 313 6.69 -23.23 -0.64
CA ASP A 313 5.96 -24.09 -1.58
C ASP A 313 5.89 -23.51 -3.00
N TYR A 314 5.71 -22.19 -3.11
CA TYR A 314 5.42 -21.51 -4.38
C TYR A 314 6.66 -20.90 -5.03
N HIS A 315 6.73 -20.97 -6.36
CA HIS A 315 7.78 -20.31 -7.15
C HIS A 315 7.45 -18.83 -7.42
N PHE A 316 6.16 -18.49 -7.57
CA PHE A 316 5.76 -17.16 -8.01
C PHE A 316 4.67 -16.55 -7.12
N TYR A 317 4.79 -15.25 -6.89
CA TYR A 317 3.75 -14.47 -6.23
C TYR A 317 3.13 -13.50 -7.22
N ILE A 318 1.80 -13.56 -7.40
CA ILE A 318 1.09 -12.62 -8.25
C ILE A 318 0.91 -11.30 -7.49
N ALA A 319 1.78 -10.34 -7.76
CA ALA A 319 1.82 -9.01 -7.13
C ALA A 319 1.02 -7.96 -7.94
N PHE A 320 -0.12 -8.35 -8.50
CA PHE A 320 -0.90 -7.47 -9.38
C PHE A 320 -1.61 -6.37 -8.59
N GLU A 321 -1.44 -5.12 -8.98
CA GLU A 321 -2.14 -3.99 -8.39
C GLU A 321 -3.59 -3.87 -8.85
N ASN A 322 -4.44 -3.28 -8.00
CA ASN A 322 -5.86 -3.11 -8.31
C ASN A 322 -6.09 -2.10 -9.47
N SER A 323 -5.14 -1.21 -9.71
CA SER A 323 -5.17 -0.16 -10.73
C SER A 323 -3.76 -0.01 -11.29
N ILE A 324 -3.63 0.34 -12.57
CA ILE A 324 -2.33 0.59 -13.19
C ILE A 324 -2.16 2.10 -13.28
N CYS A 325 -1.48 2.68 -12.30
CA CYS A 325 -1.26 4.13 -12.22
C CYS A 325 0.22 4.43 -12.12
N LYS A 326 0.61 5.64 -12.54
CA LYS A 326 1.99 6.12 -12.44
C LYS A 326 2.51 5.94 -11.01
N ASP A 327 3.63 5.23 -10.90
CA ASP A 327 4.36 4.91 -9.67
C ASP A 327 3.57 4.13 -8.60
N TYR A 328 2.39 3.58 -8.90
CA TYR A 328 1.57 2.86 -7.92
C TYR A 328 2.09 1.43 -7.69
N ILE A 329 2.88 1.25 -6.64
CA ILE A 329 3.46 -0.03 -6.21
C ILE A 329 3.28 -0.17 -4.69
N THR A 330 2.60 -1.24 -4.26
CA THR A 330 2.11 -1.38 -2.89
C THR A 330 2.76 -2.54 -2.12
N GLU A 331 2.21 -2.89 -0.96
CA GLU A 331 2.62 -4.02 -0.13
C GLU A 331 2.68 -5.35 -0.90
N LYS A 332 1.93 -5.50 -1.99
CA LYS A 332 1.92 -6.71 -2.81
C LYS A 332 3.32 -7.01 -3.34
N LEU A 333 4.01 -6.00 -3.86
CA LEU A 333 5.38 -6.18 -4.32
C LEU A 333 6.38 -6.03 -3.17
N TRP A 334 6.28 -4.95 -2.40
CA TRP A 334 7.29 -4.60 -1.40
C TRP A 334 7.33 -5.55 -0.20
N ASN A 335 6.17 -6.03 0.27
CA ASN A 335 6.09 -6.95 1.41
C ASN A 335 6.06 -8.40 0.93
N GLN A 336 5.08 -8.77 0.10
CA GLN A 336 4.87 -10.18 -0.26
C GLN A 336 5.83 -10.68 -1.34
N GLY A 337 6.32 -9.81 -2.23
CA GLY A 337 7.33 -10.16 -3.22
C GLY A 337 8.75 -10.16 -2.63
N TYR A 338 9.26 -8.99 -2.26
CA TYR A 338 10.69 -8.82 -1.99
C TYR A 338 11.18 -9.27 -0.62
N ARG A 339 10.30 -9.41 0.38
CA ARG A 339 10.70 -9.93 1.71
C ARG A 339 10.65 -11.45 1.80
N ARG A 340 10.45 -12.13 0.67
CA ARG A 340 10.22 -13.57 0.58
C ARG A 340 11.15 -14.24 -0.41
N GLU A 341 11.29 -15.56 -0.30
CA GLU A 341 12.00 -16.42 -1.24
C GLU A 341 11.15 -16.78 -2.45
N ILE A 342 10.62 -15.77 -3.14
CA ILE A 342 9.66 -15.94 -4.23
C ILE A 342 9.89 -14.90 -5.33
N ILE A 343 9.59 -15.25 -6.59
CA ILE A 343 9.68 -14.29 -7.70
C ILE A 343 8.33 -13.58 -7.87
N PRO A 344 8.25 -12.24 -7.71
CA PRO A 344 7.03 -11.51 -7.95
C PRO A 344 6.73 -11.38 -9.46
N VAL A 345 5.46 -11.55 -9.81
CA VAL A 345 4.91 -11.29 -11.14
C VAL A 345 4.01 -10.04 -11.06
N VAL A 346 4.31 -9.02 -11.85
CA VAL A 346 3.61 -7.72 -11.86
C VAL A 346 2.91 -7.49 -13.19
N LEU A 347 1.96 -6.55 -13.23
CA LEU A 347 1.21 -6.27 -14.47
C LEU A 347 2.05 -5.58 -15.54
N LYS A 348 2.78 -4.50 -15.18
CA LYS A 348 3.41 -3.59 -16.14
C LYS A 348 4.84 -3.22 -15.76
N ARG A 349 5.81 -3.55 -16.61
CA ARG A 349 7.25 -3.31 -16.39
C ARG A 349 7.56 -1.83 -16.17
N SER A 350 7.03 -0.95 -17.02
CA SER A 350 7.38 0.47 -16.99
C SER A 350 6.95 1.20 -15.71
N ILE A 351 6.01 0.65 -14.94
CA ILE A 351 5.59 1.20 -13.64
C ILE A 351 6.56 0.76 -12.53
N VAL A 352 7.13 -0.44 -12.65
CA VAL A 352 7.85 -1.11 -11.57
C VAL A 352 9.37 -0.96 -11.70
N GLU A 353 9.90 -1.18 -12.90
CA GLU A 353 11.34 -1.24 -13.19
C GLU A 353 12.16 -0.04 -12.68
N PRO A 354 11.68 1.22 -12.73
CA PRO A 354 12.48 2.35 -12.27
C PRO A 354 12.81 2.34 -10.77
N PHE A 355 12.07 1.60 -9.95
CA PHE A 355 12.11 1.71 -8.49
C PHE A 355 12.64 0.45 -7.78
N VAL A 356 12.80 -0.64 -8.52
CA VAL A 356 13.14 -1.96 -7.95
C VAL A 356 14.49 -2.45 -8.45
N PRO A 357 15.12 -3.43 -7.77
CA PRO A 357 16.40 -3.96 -8.23
C PRO A 357 16.31 -4.51 -9.66
N PRO A 358 17.39 -4.46 -10.45
CA PRO A 358 17.39 -5.03 -11.79
C PRO A 358 17.17 -6.55 -11.74
N LYS A 359 16.42 -7.09 -12.71
CA LYS A 359 16.17 -8.54 -12.86
C LYS A 359 15.54 -9.21 -11.63
N SER A 360 14.71 -8.49 -10.86
CA SER A 360 14.11 -8.99 -9.62
C SER A 360 12.64 -9.41 -9.73
N PHE A 361 12.02 -9.25 -10.91
CA PHE A 361 10.59 -9.52 -11.12
C PHE A 361 10.27 -9.86 -12.58
N ILE A 362 9.09 -10.41 -12.82
CA ILE A 362 8.53 -10.73 -14.13
C ILE A 362 7.34 -9.81 -14.40
N ALA A 363 7.23 -9.19 -15.57
CA ALA A 363 6.06 -8.40 -15.94
C ALA A 363 5.18 -9.15 -16.95
N VAL A 364 3.85 -9.02 -16.86
CA VAL A 364 2.95 -9.65 -17.84
C VAL A 364 3.09 -8.98 -19.22
N ASP A 365 3.29 -7.67 -19.27
CA ASP A 365 3.42 -6.89 -20.51
C ASP A 365 4.77 -7.04 -21.25
N ASP A 366 5.63 -7.93 -20.75
CA ASP A 366 6.83 -8.42 -21.43
C ASP A 366 6.53 -9.50 -22.47
N PHE A 367 5.37 -10.15 -22.35
CA PHE A 367 4.98 -11.29 -23.17
C PHE A 367 3.90 -10.87 -24.17
N SER A 368 3.96 -11.47 -25.37
CA SER A 368 2.96 -11.25 -26.42
C SER A 368 1.60 -11.84 -26.05
N SER A 369 1.58 -12.83 -25.15
CA SER A 369 0.36 -13.54 -24.74
C SER A 369 0.50 -14.24 -23.39
N ILE A 370 -0.63 -14.57 -22.76
CA ILE A 370 -0.67 -15.33 -21.50
C ILE A 370 -0.07 -16.75 -21.63
N PRO A 371 -0.28 -17.52 -22.72
CA PRO A 371 0.42 -18.78 -22.92
C PRO A 371 1.95 -18.65 -22.93
N GLU A 372 2.48 -17.57 -23.52
CA GLU A 372 3.93 -17.33 -23.54
C GLU A 372 4.47 -17.06 -22.12
N LEU A 373 3.79 -16.23 -21.34
CA LEU A 373 4.08 -16.04 -19.91
C LEU A 373 4.05 -17.39 -19.17
N ALA A 374 2.98 -18.18 -19.34
CA ALA A 374 2.85 -19.48 -18.68
C ALA A 374 4.00 -20.44 -19.01
N ASN A 375 4.44 -20.48 -20.27
CA ASN A 375 5.58 -21.29 -20.69
C ASN A 375 6.89 -20.80 -20.07
N TYR A 376 7.09 -19.49 -19.97
CA TYR A 376 8.25 -18.93 -19.28
C TYR A 376 8.27 -19.30 -17.78
N LEU A 377 7.12 -19.23 -17.10
CA LEU A 377 7.00 -19.64 -15.70
C LEU A 377 7.30 -21.14 -15.52
N LYS A 378 6.82 -22.01 -16.42
CA LYS A 378 7.15 -23.46 -16.41
C LYS A 378 8.64 -23.71 -16.66
N TYR A 379 9.25 -22.97 -17.59
CA TYR A 379 10.69 -23.04 -17.84
C TYR A 379 11.46 -22.73 -16.55
N LEU A 380 11.12 -21.64 -15.85
CA LEU A 380 11.77 -21.28 -14.59
C LEU A 380 11.57 -22.34 -13.49
N MET A 381 10.39 -22.95 -13.38
CA MET A 381 10.18 -24.06 -12.44
C MET A 381 11.05 -25.29 -12.73
N SER A 382 11.32 -25.56 -14.01
CA SER A 382 12.16 -26.70 -14.42
C SER A 382 13.66 -26.39 -14.45
N ASN A 383 14.04 -25.11 -14.44
CA ASN A 383 15.42 -24.65 -14.50
C ASN A 383 15.80 -23.84 -13.26
N LYS A 384 16.32 -24.55 -12.25
CA LYS A 384 16.74 -23.98 -10.96
C LYS A 384 17.80 -22.89 -11.10
N THR A 385 18.73 -23.00 -12.04
CA THR A 385 19.75 -21.97 -12.28
C THR A 385 19.08 -20.68 -12.75
N ALA A 386 18.20 -20.76 -13.75
CA ALA A 386 17.49 -19.59 -14.26
C ALA A 386 16.54 -18.98 -13.23
N TYR A 387 15.90 -19.80 -12.38
CA TYR A 387 15.10 -19.31 -11.26
C TYR A 387 15.95 -18.59 -10.21
N GLY A 388 17.09 -19.18 -9.83
CA GLY A 388 18.02 -18.62 -8.84
C GLY A 388 18.60 -17.25 -9.25
N GLU A 389 18.76 -17.00 -10.55
CA GLU A 389 19.27 -15.72 -11.07
C GLU A 389 18.42 -14.51 -10.65
N PHE A 390 17.12 -14.69 -10.41
CA PHE A 390 16.22 -13.63 -9.95
C PHE A 390 16.48 -13.16 -8.51
N PHE A 391 17.37 -13.80 -7.76
CA PHE A 391 17.75 -13.40 -6.40
C PHE A 391 19.14 -12.76 -6.33
N ASN A 392 19.87 -12.73 -7.46
CA ASN A 392 21.24 -12.18 -7.50
C ASN A 392 21.30 -10.70 -7.11
N TRP A 393 20.22 -9.94 -7.34
CA TRP A 393 20.13 -8.53 -6.99
C TRP A 393 20.38 -8.27 -5.49
N ARG A 394 20.12 -9.25 -4.61
CA ARG A 394 20.31 -9.11 -3.15
C ARG A 394 21.78 -8.89 -2.75
N SER A 395 22.72 -9.08 -3.69
CA SER A 395 24.15 -8.86 -3.47
C SER A 395 24.47 -7.37 -3.42
N ASP A 396 23.88 -6.61 -4.33
CA ASP A 396 24.14 -5.19 -4.51
C ASP A 396 23.04 -4.29 -3.95
N TYR A 397 21.84 -4.84 -3.77
CA TYR A 397 20.65 -4.08 -3.39
C TYR A 397 19.94 -4.67 -2.18
N ARG A 398 19.26 -3.80 -1.45
CA ARG A 398 18.29 -4.20 -0.42
C ARG A 398 16.98 -3.48 -0.68
N VAL A 399 15.88 -4.21 -0.50
CA VAL A 399 14.53 -3.62 -0.52
C VAL A 399 14.10 -3.34 0.91
N VAL A 400 13.57 -2.15 1.13
CA VAL A 400 13.04 -1.68 2.42
C VAL A 400 11.53 -1.52 2.28
N PHE A 401 10.75 -2.26 3.07
CA PHE A 401 9.30 -2.12 3.14
C PHE A 401 8.92 -1.16 4.25
N LEU A 402 8.13 -0.14 3.92
CA LEU A 402 7.56 0.83 4.86
C LEU A 402 6.13 0.41 5.19
N ASN A 403 5.96 -0.25 6.34
CA ASN A 403 4.68 -0.85 6.73
C ASN A 403 3.66 0.16 7.29
N GLY A 404 4.08 1.43 7.50
CA GLY A 404 3.25 2.49 8.07
C GLY A 404 2.91 2.33 9.56
N ALA A 405 3.44 1.30 10.23
CA ALA A 405 3.27 1.06 11.67
C ALA A 405 4.55 1.35 12.46
N ASN A 406 5.72 1.09 11.87
CA ASN A 406 7.02 1.31 12.47
C ASN A 406 7.70 2.53 11.81
N HIS A 407 7.70 3.65 12.52
CA HIS A 407 8.31 4.89 12.06
C HIS A 407 9.73 5.01 12.63
N ASP A 408 10.73 4.47 11.95
CA ASP A 408 12.12 4.44 12.40
C ASP A 408 13.09 5.04 11.36
N ALA A 409 14.41 4.83 11.56
CA ALA A 409 15.44 5.38 10.67
C ALA A 409 15.26 4.98 9.20
N LEU A 410 14.53 3.90 8.90
CA LEU A 410 14.23 3.47 7.53
C LEU A 410 13.28 4.44 6.81
N GLU A 411 12.49 5.23 7.53
CA GLU A 411 11.63 6.26 6.94
C GLU A 411 12.36 7.59 6.70
N ARG A 412 13.58 7.78 7.24
CA ARG A 412 14.34 9.03 7.12
C ARG A 412 14.43 9.58 5.68
N PRO A 413 14.70 8.78 4.62
CA PRO A 413 14.80 9.29 3.26
C PRO A 413 13.45 9.60 2.57
N TRP A 414 12.32 9.32 3.23
CA TRP A 414 10.97 9.41 2.67
C TRP A 414 9.96 10.04 3.64
N GLY A 415 8.71 10.17 3.19
CA GLY A 415 7.57 10.45 4.04
C GLY A 415 7.68 11.74 4.86
N PHE A 416 7.26 11.66 6.11
CA PHE A 416 7.19 12.78 7.04
C PHE A 416 8.55 13.43 7.30
N CYS A 417 9.62 12.65 7.26
CA CYS A 417 10.96 13.19 7.40
C CYS A 417 11.32 14.12 6.25
N GLN A 418 10.94 13.80 5.02
CA GLN A 418 11.14 14.71 3.90
C GLN A 418 10.29 15.97 4.00
N VAL A 419 9.05 15.88 4.50
CA VAL A 419 8.24 17.08 4.79
C VAL A 419 8.95 17.97 5.81
N CYS A 420 9.44 17.39 6.92
CA CYS A 420 10.21 18.12 7.93
C CYS A 420 11.45 18.79 7.32
N ARG A 421 12.24 18.06 6.54
CA ARG A 421 13.41 18.59 5.85
C ARG A 421 13.08 19.80 4.97
N LEU A 422 12.03 19.69 4.14
CA LEU A 422 11.61 20.76 3.23
C LEU A 422 11.13 22.03 3.96
N MET A 423 10.54 21.90 5.16
CA MET A 423 10.13 23.06 5.98
C MET A 423 11.33 23.81 6.59
N TRP A 424 12.49 23.16 6.67
CA TRP A 424 13.74 23.74 7.19
C TRP A 424 14.65 24.34 6.10
N GLU A 425 14.34 24.16 4.82
CA GLU A 425 15.16 24.71 3.75
C GLU A 425 15.15 26.25 3.73
N SER A 426 16.34 26.83 3.49
CA SER A 426 16.53 28.28 3.41
C SER A 426 17.47 28.62 2.22
N PRO A 427 17.01 29.36 1.21
CA PRO A 427 15.62 29.80 1.02
C PRO A 427 14.67 28.60 0.84
N ARG A 428 13.41 28.77 1.27
CA ARG A 428 12.38 27.75 1.13
C ARG A 428 12.10 27.52 -0.35
N GLN A 429 12.11 26.26 -0.78
CA GLN A 429 11.84 25.92 -2.17
C GLN A 429 10.35 26.10 -2.49
N ARG A 430 10.05 26.63 -3.68
CA ARG A 430 8.68 26.73 -4.16
C ARG A 430 8.35 25.47 -4.96
N HIS A 431 7.35 24.74 -4.49
CA HIS A 431 6.81 23.57 -5.18
C HIS A 431 5.37 23.82 -5.61
N ILE A 432 5.02 23.34 -6.79
CA ILE A 432 3.68 23.40 -7.37
C ILE A 432 3.44 22.05 -8.04
N ILE A 433 2.26 21.46 -7.79
CA ILE A 433 1.75 20.36 -8.62
C ILE A 433 0.81 20.99 -9.64
N GLU A 434 1.32 21.17 -10.85
CA GLU A 434 0.54 21.70 -11.98
C GLU A 434 -0.52 20.69 -12.41
N ASP A 435 -1.74 21.19 -12.65
CA ASP A 435 -2.92 20.41 -13.00
C ASP A 435 -3.03 19.11 -12.19
N PHE A 436 -3.40 19.24 -10.92
CA PHE A 436 -3.48 18.10 -10.00
C PHE A 436 -4.36 16.96 -10.54
N ASP A 437 -5.39 17.24 -11.34
CA ASP A 437 -6.21 16.21 -11.95
C ASP A 437 -5.45 15.47 -13.05
N GLN A 438 -4.69 16.17 -13.90
CA GLN A 438 -3.77 15.52 -14.83
C GLN A 438 -2.68 14.73 -14.10
N TRP A 439 -2.08 15.33 -13.08
CA TRP A 439 -0.97 14.76 -12.35
C TRP A 439 -1.40 13.52 -11.55
N TRP A 440 -2.53 13.53 -10.85
CA TRP A 440 -3.03 12.43 -10.00
C TRP A 440 -4.25 11.72 -10.59
N GLY A 441 -5.36 12.43 -10.80
CA GLY A 441 -6.66 11.85 -11.17
C GLY A 441 -6.62 11.01 -12.45
N ARG A 442 -5.92 11.52 -13.48
CA ARG A 442 -5.72 10.89 -14.79
C ARG A 442 -4.39 10.15 -14.91
N SER A 443 -3.75 9.82 -13.79
CA SER A 443 -2.47 9.10 -13.80
C SER A 443 -2.60 7.58 -13.96
N CYS A 444 -3.83 7.08 -13.99
CA CYS A 444 -4.15 5.68 -14.20
C CYS A 444 -4.49 5.38 -15.67
N GLU A 445 -4.17 4.17 -16.11
CA GLU A 445 -4.69 3.63 -17.37
C GLU A 445 -6.22 3.56 -17.36
N HIS A 446 -6.79 3.54 -18.56
CA HIS A 446 -8.22 3.28 -18.71
C HIS A 446 -8.59 1.87 -18.22
N ASP A 447 -9.83 1.74 -17.77
CA ASP A 447 -10.36 0.49 -17.21
C ASP A 447 -10.09 -0.72 -18.13
N GLY A 448 -9.33 -1.68 -17.61
CA GLY A 448 -8.98 -2.92 -18.28
C GLY A 448 -8.11 -2.77 -19.53
N GLU A 449 -7.48 -1.63 -19.79
CA GLU A 449 -6.76 -1.38 -21.04
C GLU A 449 -5.66 -2.42 -21.30
N LEU A 450 -4.73 -2.60 -20.35
CA LEU A 450 -3.68 -3.60 -20.47
C LEU A 450 -4.25 -5.02 -20.59
N ALA A 451 -5.21 -5.38 -19.72
CA ALA A 451 -5.83 -6.69 -19.73
C ALA A 451 -6.47 -7.00 -21.09
N ARG A 452 -7.20 -6.05 -21.68
CA ARG A 452 -7.78 -6.20 -23.01
C ARG A 452 -6.70 -6.42 -24.07
N LYS A 453 -5.63 -5.61 -24.06
CA LYS A 453 -4.53 -5.74 -25.04
C LYS A 453 -3.90 -7.13 -24.99
N ILE A 454 -3.57 -7.61 -23.79
CA ILE A 454 -2.93 -8.92 -23.56
C ILE A 454 -3.87 -10.07 -23.92
N LEU A 455 -5.15 -10.00 -23.53
CA LEU A 455 -6.11 -11.08 -23.74
C LEU A 455 -6.57 -11.20 -25.20
N THR A 456 -6.49 -10.12 -25.98
CA THR A 456 -6.85 -10.10 -27.41
C THR A 456 -5.66 -10.30 -28.34
N GLY A 457 -4.43 -10.36 -27.81
CA GLY A 457 -3.21 -10.45 -28.63
C GLY A 457 -2.91 -9.16 -29.41
N THR A 458 -3.44 -8.01 -28.97
CA THR A 458 -3.23 -6.69 -29.60
C THR A 458 -2.15 -5.86 -28.91
N VAL A 459 -1.36 -6.47 -28.01
CA VAL A 459 -0.10 -5.85 -27.58
C VAL A 459 0.73 -5.73 -28.85
N GLU A 460 0.96 -4.49 -29.31
CA GLU A 460 1.86 -4.24 -30.44
C GLU A 460 3.11 -5.09 -30.24
N ASN A 461 3.57 -5.75 -31.31
CA ASN A 461 4.81 -6.51 -31.31
C ASN A 461 5.95 -5.58 -30.86
N LYS A 462 6.15 -5.46 -29.54
CA LYS A 462 7.41 -5.00 -29.01
C LYS A 462 8.44 -5.97 -29.60
N PRO A 463 9.57 -5.49 -30.14
CA PRO A 463 10.67 -6.38 -30.46
C PRO A 463 10.83 -7.26 -29.24
N ALA A 464 10.63 -8.58 -29.43
CA ALA A 464 10.66 -9.54 -28.35
C ALA A 464 11.90 -9.22 -27.55
N LEU A 465 11.68 -8.91 -26.27
CA LEU A 465 12.68 -8.42 -25.34
C LEU A 465 14.10 -8.73 -25.86
N GLU A 466 14.89 -7.70 -26.10
CA GLU A 466 16.29 -7.77 -25.68
C GLU A 466 16.27 -7.98 -24.15
N VAL A 467 15.78 -9.15 -23.70
CA VAL A 467 16.40 -9.80 -22.56
C VAL A 467 17.83 -9.85 -23.03
N ASN A 468 18.74 -9.24 -22.28
CA ASN A 468 20.18 -9.19 -22.55
C ASN A 468 20.83 -10.59 -22.53
N ASN A 469 20.22 -11.55 -23.24
CA ASN A 469 20.55 -12.94 -23.38
C ASN A 469 19.91 -13.44 -24.71
N PRO A 470 20.59 -13.24 -25.86
CA PRO A 470 20.15 -13.76 -27.16
C PRO A 470 19.85 -15.27 -27.16
N ASN A 471 20.27 -16.03 -26.15
CA ASN A 471 19.95 -17.45 -25.99
C ASN A 471 18.54 -17.76 -25.43
N LEU A 472 17.76 -16.79 -24.93
CA LEU A 472 16.49 -17.13 -24.25
C LEU A 472 15.41 -17.57 -25.23
N ARG A 473 15.30 -16.92 -26.39
CA ARG A 473 14.36 -17.30 -27.45
C ARG A 473 14.68 -18.69 -28.00
N ASP A 474 15.95 -18.97 -28.23
CA ASP A 474 16.42 -20.29 -28.66
C ASP A 474 16.22 -21.35 -27.58
N ARG A 475 16.38 -21.01 -26.29
CA ARG A 475 16.14 -21.93 -25.17
C ARG A 475 14.66 -22.24 -24.96
N ILE A 476 13.77 -21.24 -25.06
CA ILE A 476 12.31 -21.44 -24.98
C ILE A 476 11.83 -22.26 -26.19
N ASN A 477 12.31 -21.93 -27.40
CA ASN A 477 11.99 -22.68 -28.61
C ASN A 477 12.52 -24.12 -28.56
N ASN A 478 13.71 -24.34 -27.98
CA ASN A 478 14.26 -25.69 -27.79
C ASN A 478 13.56 -26.47 -26.67
N PHE A 479 13.10 -25.81 -25.60
CA PHE A 479 12.29 -26.45 -24.56
C PHE A 479 10.96 -26.96 -25.13
N ASN A 480 10.23 -26.12 -25.88
CA ASN A 480 8.96 -26.49 -26.51
C ASN A 480 9.10 -27.57 -27.59
N LYS A 481 10.28 -27.73 -28.21
CA LYS A 481 10.57 -28.83 -29.15
C LYS A 481 10.83 -30.17 -28.46
N ASN A 482 11.27 -30.16 -27.20
CA ASN A 482 11.73 -31.36 -26.50
C ASN A 482 10.75 -31.88 -25.45
N ASN A 483 9.67 -31.16 -25.15
CA ASN A 483 8.58 -31.61 -24.27
C ASN A 483 7.22 -31.21 -24.88
N PRO A 484 6.59 -32.07 -25.70
CA PRO A 484 5.28 -31.83 -26.29
C PRO A 484 4.12 -31.83 -25.28
#